data_AF-A0A6G0FJD8-F1
#
_entry.id   AF-A0A6G0FJD8-F1
#
_cell.length_a   1.000
_cell.length_b   1.000
_cell.length_c   1.000
_cell.angle_alpha   90.00
_cell.angle_beta   90.00
_cell.angle_gamma   90.00
#
_symmetry.space_group_name_H-M   'P 1'
#
loop_
_entity.id
_entity.type
_entity.pdbx_description
1 polymer ?
#
loop_
_entity_poly.entity_id
_entity_poly.type
_entity_poly.pdbx_seq_one_letter_code
_entity_poly.pdbx_strand_id
1 'polypeptide(L)'
;MIEASIEAVPGLLLSFGVLALMLALPVGLLARIRHKPVTVRVLCAVGVAGVCAATLLPADGGPVAQGAVCDVSSPFPQLFLSSSALLNVALFAPPSFFAVLVLRRPVTVAAVAVLSSGLIELIQAEGAMGRACSATDLVANATGALIGVAGGVVRSHSRGREAGRWKSDVLWGGGLAVLGAFVVTGVFRTSVEPYVPLSERDGVQAHAHALEGSDAWIAETVAEVCGAEVRVREVVSVERDGRYLVTASTELGDVVGWWPEKRLAQAPKVC
;
A
#
# COMPACT_ATOMS: atom_id res chain seq x y z
N MET A 1 -6.07 -12.86 -11.04
CA MET A 1 -5.89 -11.75 -10.08
C MET A 1 -6.89 -11.79 -8.93
N ILE A 2 -8.20 -11.89 -9.17
CA ILE A 2 -9.21 -11.94 -8.08
C ILE A 2 -9.03 -13.17 -7.17
N GLU A 3 -8.75 -14.35 -7.71
CA GLU A 3 -8.47 -15.55 -6.90
C GLU A 3 -7.22 -15.40 -6.01
N ALA A 4 -6.13 -14.87 -6.56
CA ALA A 4 -4.91 -14.60 -5.79
C ALA A 4 -5.13 -13.60 -4.65
N SER A 5 -6.01 -12.61 -4.83
CA SER A 5 -6.37 -11.65 -3.76
C SER A 5 -7.30 -12.26 -2.71
N ILE A 6 -8.13 -13.25 -3.07
CA ILE A 6 -9.01 -13.96 -2.12
C ILE A 6 -8.22 -14.99 -1.30
N GLU A 7 -7.21 -15.63 -1.90
CA GLU A 7 -6.30 -16.54 -1.20
C GLU A 7 -5.31 -15.81 -0.29
N ALA A 8 -4.89 -14.59 -0.65
CA ALA A 8 -3.89 -13.84 0.12
C ALA A 8 -4.37 -13.35 1.50
N VAL A 9 -5.68 -13.19 1.72
CA VAL A 9 -6.24 -12.77 3.01
C VAL A 9 -7.46 -13.65 3.36
N PRO A 10 -7.22 -14.83 3.97
CA PRO A 10 -8.28 -15.73 4.38
C PRO A 10 -9.30 -15.00 5.26
N GLY A 11 -10.55 -14.95 4.82
CA GLY A 11 -11.63 -14.34 5.62
C GLY A 11 -11.88 -12.84 5.38
N LEU A 12 -11.25 -12.21 4.38
CA LEU A 12 -11.57 -10.82 4.00
C LEU A 12 -13.07 -10.64 3.71
N LEU A 13 -13.65 -11.50 2.87
CA LEU A 13 -15.08 -11.42 2.51
C LEU A 13 -16.00 -11.67 3.71
N LEU A 14 -15.62 -12.62 4.57
CA LEU A 14 -16.38 -12.93 5.79
C LEU A 14 -16.35 -11.74 6.75
N SER A 15 -15.17 -11.19 7.00
CA SER A 15 -14.98 -10.06 7.90
C SER A 15 -15.65 -8.80 7.37
N PHE A 16 -15.56 -8.54 6.07
CA PHE A 16 -16.34 -7.49 5.42
C PHE A 16 -17.84 -7.69 5.63
N GLY A 17 -18.35 -8.90 5.39
CA GLY A 17 -19.77 -9.21 5.59
C GLY A 17 -20.23 -8.98 7.03
N VAL A 18 -19.45 -9.43 8.01
CA VAL A 18 -19.73 -9.23 9.44
C VAL A 18 -19.69 -7.75 9.82
N LEU A 19 -18.64 -7.02 9.45
CA LEU A 19 -18.50 -5.59 9.73
C LEU A 19 -19.60 -4.78 9.04
N ALA A 20 -19.92 -5.10 7.79
CA ALA A 20 -20.98 -4.46 7.03
C ALA A 20 -22.33 -4.66 7.73
N LEU A 21 -22.63 -5.87 8.20
CA LEU A 21 -23.86 -6.14 8.94
C LEU A 21 -23.91 -5.38 10.27
N MET A 22 -22.82 -5.42 11.04
CA MET A 22 -22.70 -4.75 12.34
C MET A 22 -22.85 -3.23 12.24
N LEU A 23 -22.33 -2.60 11.18
CA LEU A 23 -22.46 -1.16 10.98
C LEU A 23 -23.76 -0.77 10.27
N ALA A 24 -24.15 -1.50 9.22
CA ALA A 24 -25.30 -1.13 8.40
C ALA A 24 -26.65 -1.34 9.09
N LEU A 25 -26.82 -2.39 9.89
CA LEU A 25 -28.09 -2.67 10.59
C LEU A 25 -28.49 -1.54 11.55
N PRO A 26 -27.66 -1.15 12.55
CA PRO A 26 -28.04 -0.08 13.48
C PRO A 26 -28.19 1.26 12.77
N VAL A 27 -27.33 1.56 11.78
CA VAL A 27 -27.42 2.79 10.98
C VAL A 27 -28.73 2.82 10.18
N GLY A 28 -29.13 1.70 9.58
CA GLY A 28 -30.37 1.58 8.82
C GLY A 28 -31.61 1.68 9.70
N LEU A 29 -31.60 1.01 10.86
CA LEU A 29 -32.70 1.07 11.84
C LEU A 29 -32.87 2.48 12.39
N LEU A 30 -31.76 3.13 12.80
CA LEU A 30 -31.79 4.50 13.30
C LEU A 30 -32.23 5.49 12.22
N ALA A 31 -31.79 5.30 10.97
CA ALA A 31 -32.23 6.12 9.85
C ALA A 31 -33.75 6.00 9.62
N ARG A 32 -34.29 4.78 9.72
CA ARG A 32 -35.73 4.51 9.59
C ARG A 32 -36.53 5.15 10.72
N ILE A 33 -36.10 4.98 11.97
CA ILE A 33 -36.74 5.60 13.14
C ILE A 33 -36.74 7.13 13.05
N ARG A 34 -35.68 7.72 12.50
CA ARG A 34 -35.56 9.19 12.35
C ARG A 34 -36.12 9.73 11.03
N HIS A 35 -36.83 8.91 10.25
CA HIS A 35 -37.38 9.26 8.93
C HIS A 35 -36.34 9.90 7.98
N LYS A 36 -35.11 9.37 7.99
CA LYS A 36 -34.00 9.79 7.12
C LYS A 36 -33.81 8.78 5.99
N PRO A 37 -33.17 9.17 4.86
CA PRO A 37 -32.93 8.25 3.76
C PRO A 37 -32.00 7.11 4.18
N VAL A 38 -32.55 5.89 4.24
CA VAL A 38 -31.86 4.68 4.72
C VAL A 38 -30.72 4.29 3.78
N THR A 39 -30.98 4.25 2.47
CA THR A 39 -30.03 3.73 1.46
C THR A 39 -28.66 4.41 1.52
N VAL A 40 -28.61 5.74 1.51
CA VAL A 40 -27.33 6.49 1.50
C VAL A 40 -26.55 6.25 2.80
N ARG A 41 -27.24 6.11 3.94
CA ARG A 41 -26.60 5.88 5.24
C ARG A 41 -26.07 4.46 5.35
N VAL A 42 -26.83 3.48 4.87
CA VAL A 42 -26.40 2.08 4.78
C VAL A 42 -25.19 1.96 3.84
N LEU A 43 -25.22 2.57 2.64
CA LEU A 43 -24.07 2.55 1.73
C LEU A 43 -22.83 3.22 2.34
N CYS A 44 -22.99 4.31 3.09
CA CYS A 44 -21.91 4.91 3.85
C CYS A 44 -21.31 3.92 4.86
N ALA A 45 -22.16 3.24 5.65
CA ALA A 45 -21.73 2.28 6.66
C ALA A 45 -21.02 1.06 6.04
N VAL A 46 -21.54 0.54 4.92
CA VAL A 46 -20.93 -0.55 4.17
C VAL A 46 -19.59 -0.13 3.58
N GLY A 47 -19.46 1.10 3.05
CA GLY A 47 -18.19 1.61 2.56
C GLY A 47 -17.13 1.72 3.67
N VAL A 48 -17.53 2.20 4.86
CA VAL A 48 -16.64 2.23 6.03
C VAL A 48 -16.23 0.82 6.46
N ALA A 49 -17.16 -0.14 6.47
CA ALA A 49 -16.85 -1.54 6.72
C ALA A 49 -15.84 -2.10 5.71
N GLY A 50 -15.97 -1.72 4.43
CA GLY A 50 -15.03 -2.06 3.36
C GLY A 50 -13.63 -1.54 3.63
N VAL A 51 -13.50 -0.27 4.02
CA VAL A 51 -12.21 0.32 4.42
C VAL A 51 -11.61 -0.47 5.59
N CYS A 52 -12.35 -0.64 6.68
CA CYS A 52 -11.86 -1.36 7.85
C CYS A 52 -11.47 -2.81 7.54
N ALA A 53 -12.26 -3.52 6.74
CA ALA A 53 -11.95 -4.90 6.37
C ALA A 53 -10.69 -4.99 5.50
N ALA A 54 -10.56 -4.11 4.51
CA ALA A 54 -9.42 -4.16 3.60
C ALA A 54 -8.11 -3.66 4.23
N THR A 55 -8.18 -2.76 5.21
CA THR A 55 -6.96 -2.14 5.79
C THR A 55 -6.57 -2.68 7.17
N LEU A 56 -7.52 -3.20 7.96
CA LEU A 56 -7.25 -3.65 9.34
C LEU A 56 -7.28 -5.16 9.51
N LEU A 57 -7.49 -5.95 8.44
CA LEU A 57 -7.24 -7.39 8.52
C LEU A 57 -5.74 -7.67 8.42
N PRO A 58 -5.20 -8.52 9.31
CA PRO A 58 -3.84 -9.04 9.17
C PRO A 58 -3.69 -9.72 7.81
N ALA A 59 -2.57 -9.47 7.14
CA ALA A 59 -2.18 -10.17 5.93
C ALA A 59 -0.92 -10.98 6.22
N ASP A 60 -0.86 -12.22 5.75
CA ASP A 60 0.34 -13.03 5.85
C ASP A 60 1.35 -12.56 4.80
N GLY A 61 2.57 -12.15 5.20
CA GLY A 61 3.70 -12.01 4.26
C GLY A 61 4.41 -10.66 4.17
N GLY A 62 4.16 -9.69 5.05
CA GLY A 62 5.01 -8.48 5.11
C GLY A 62 6.42 -8.78 5.65
N PRO A 63 7.49 -8.17 5.10
CA PRO A 63 8.88 -8.37 5.56
C PRO A 63 9.15 -7.83 6.98
N VAL A 64 8.15 -7.21 7.61
CA VAL A 64 8.27 -6.49 8.87
C VAL A 64 7.48 -7.24 9.95
N ALA A 65 7.99 -8.40 10.36
CA ALA A 65 7.38 -9.16 11.44
C ALA A 65 7.72 -8.64 12.85
N GLN A 66 8.62 -7.64 12.98
CA GLN A 66 9.25 -7.33 14.28
C GLN A 66 9.54 -5.83 14.57
N GLY A 67 8.94 -4.86 13.87
CA GLY A 67 9.17 -3.44 14.20
C GLY A 67 8.16 -2.46 13.60
N ALA A 68 7.97 -1.32 14.28
CA ALA A 68 7.12 -0.23 13.82
C ALA A 68 7.83 0.58 12.72
N VAL A 69 7.77 0.08 11.49
CA VAL A 69 8.51 0.61 10.35
C VAL A 69 7.56 1.14 9.29
N CYS A 70 7.86 2.31 8.71
CA CYS A 70 7.11 2.87 7.60
C CYS A 70 8.01 3.23 6.42
N ASP A 71 7.60 2.78 5.23
CA ASP A 71 8.17 3.19 3.95
C ASP A 71 7.83 4.65 3.66
N VAL A 72 8.88 5.49 3.66
CA VAL A 72 8.78 6.94 3.39
C VAL A 72 9.28 7.32 1.99
N SER A 73 9.43 6.34 1.09
CA SER A 73 9.77 6.59 -0.30
C SER A 73 8.81 7.58 -0.96
N SER A 74 9.31 8.25 -2.00
CA SER A 74 8.48 9.17 -2.78
C SER A 74 7.25 8.43 -3.32
N PRO A 75 6.03 8.91 -3.05
CA PRO A 75 4.82 8.26 -3.54
C PRO A 75 4.63 8.44 -5.06
N PHE A 76 5.43 9.30 -5.70
CA PHE A 76 5.38 9.56 -7.13
C PHE A 76 6.56 8.91 -7.84
N PRO A 77 6.34 8.23 -8.99
CA PRO A 77 5.07 8.13 -9.75
C PRO A 77 4.12 6.98 -9.34
N GLN A 78 4.49 6.16 -8.35
CA GLN A 78 3.85 4.90 -7.97
C GLN A 78 2.36 5.05 -7.62
N LEU A 79 1.94 6.21 -7.11
CA LEU A 79 0.55 6.55 -6.80
C LEU A 79 -0.42 6.25 -7.96
N PHE A 80 0.03 6.46 -9.21
CA PHE A 80 -0.82 6.28 -10.40
C PHE A 80 -0.54 4.98 -11.16
N LEU A 81 0.58 4.33 -10.89
CA LEU A 81 1.04 3.14 -11.61
C LEU A 81 0.79 1.85 -10.81
N SER A 82 0.81 1.93 -9.49
CA SER A 82 0.59 0.79 -8.60
C SER A 82 -0.88 0.41 -8.56
N SER A 83 -1.18 -0.87 -8.82
CA SER A 83 -2.53 -1.41 -8.65
C SER A 83 -3.01 -1.31 -7.20
N SER A 84 -2.12 -1.45 -6.21
CA SER A 84 -2.45 -1.30 -4.79
C SER A 84 -2.89 0.12 -4.46
N ALA A 85 -2.14 1.12 -4.94
CA ALA A 85 -2.48 2.53 -4.74
C ALA A 85 -3.85 2.88 -5.38
N LEU A 86 -4.11 2.41 -6.60
CA LEU A 86 -5.39 2.64 -7.27
C LEU A 86 -6.57 1.98 -6.53
N LEU A 87 -6.38 0.79 -5.96
CA LEU A 87 -7.38 0.13 -5.13
C LEU A 87 -7.66 0.93 -3.85
N ASN A 88 -6.64 1.48 -3.20
CA ASN A 88 -6.77 2.35 -2.04
C ASN A 88 -7.55 3.63 -2.34
N VAL A 89 -7.27 4.27 -3.49
CA VAL A 89 -8.07 5.40 -4.01
C VAL A 89 -9.53 4.99 -4.20
N ALA A 90 -9.77 3.85 -4.85
CA ALA A 90 -11.12 3.34 -5.12
C ALA A 90 -11.88 2.94 -3.85
N LEU A 91 -11.17 2.50 -2.81
CA LEU A 91 -11.72 2.07 -1.53
C LEU A 91 -12.21 3.27 -0.69
N PHE A 92 -11.46 4.37 -0.66
CA PHE A 92 -11.78 5.55 0.16
C PHE A 92 -12.79 6.51 -0.48
N ALA A 93 -12.93 6.50 -1.81
CA ALA A 93 -13.82 7.42 -2.51
C ALA A 93 -15.31 7.20 -2.21
N PRO A 94 -15.89 5.98 -2.30
CA PRO A 94 -17.30 5.74 -2.02
C PRO A 94 -17.76 6.15 -0.60
N PRO A 95 -17.11 5.73 0.50
CA PRO A 95 -17.56 6.11 1.84
C PRO A 95 -17.48 7.62 2.06
N SER A 96 -16.44 8.28 1.57
CA SER A 96 -16.29 9.74 1.66
C SER A 96 -17.39 10.48 0.89
N PHE A 97 -17.73 10.00 -0.31
CA PHE A 97 -18.86 10.50 -1.09
C PHE A 97 -20.19 10.40 -0.35
N PHE A 98 -20.52 9.21 0.18
CA PHE A 98 -21.76 9.02 0.92
C PHE A 98 -21.77 9.79 2.24
N ALA A 99 -20.63 9.90 2.93
CA ALA A 99 -20.50 10.67 4.16
C ALA A 99 -20.84 12.15 3.94
N VAL A 100 -20.39 12.77 2.83
CA VAL A 100 -20.81 14.14 2.48
C VAL A 100 -22.31 14.24 2.28
N LEU A 101 -22.93 13.28 1.58
CA LEU A 101 -24.39 13.30 1.37
C LEU A 101 -25.18 13.12 2.67
N VAL A 102 -24.64 12.38 3.64
CA VAL A 102 -25.27 12.12 4.95
C VAL A 102 -25.07 13.31 5.90
N LEU A 103 -23.84 13.80 6.03
CA LEU A 103 -23.42 14.77 7.05
C LEU A 103 -23.55 16.21 6.58
N ARG A 104 -23.48 16.46 5.26
CA ARG A 104 -23.51 17.79 4.63
C ARG A 104 -22.42 18.73 5.17
N ARG A 105 -21.27 18.15 5.51
CA ARG A 105 -20.12 18.81 6.15
C ARG A 105 -18.83 18.41 5.42
N PRO A 106 -18.60 18.89 4.18
CA PRO A 106 -17.51 18.42 3.35
C PRO A 106 -16.13 18.61 3.96
N VAL A 107 -15.89 19.71 4.69
CA VAL A 107 -14.58 19.97 5.30
C VAL A 107 -14.33 19.02 6.46
N THR A 108 -15.33 18.81 7.32
CA THR A 108 -15.23 17.82 8.40
C THR A 108 -15.02 16.40 7.84
N VAL A 109 -15.74 16.03 6.77
CA VAL A 109 -15.59 14.70 6.15
C VAL A 109 -14.19 14.53 5.55
N ALA A 110 -13.67 15.53 4.84
CA ALA A 110 -12.32 15.49 4.30
C ALA A 110 -11.28 15.35 5.42
N ALA A 111 -11.41 16.14 6.50
CA ALA A 111 -10.52 16.06 7.65
C ALA A 111 -10.53 14.67 8.28
N VAL A 112 -11.72 14.13 8.60
CA VAL A 112 -11.85 12.78 9.18
C VAL A 112 -11.25 11.72 8.24
N ALA A 113 -11.58 11.74 6.96
CA ALA A 113 -11.14 10.71 6.03
C ALA A 113 -9.62 10.73 5.78
N VAL A 114 -9.00 11.91 5.69
CA VAL A 114 -7.54 12.05 5.56
C VAL A 114 -6.84 11.63 6.85
N LEU A 115 -7.37 12.02 8.02
CA LEU A 115 -6.81 11.59 9.31
C LEU A 115 -6.95 10.08 9.52
N SER A 116 -8.05 9.48 9.05
CA SER A 116 -8.22 8.03 9.07
C SER A 116 -7.18 7.32 8.21
N SER A 117 -6.72 7.90 7.10
CA SER A 117 -5.61 7.36 6.31
C SER A 117 -4.34 7.24 7.18
N GLY A 118 -3.93 8.34 7.81
CA GLY A 118 -2.77 8.33 8.71
C GLY A 118 -2.94 7.38 9.90
N LEU A 119 -4.13 7.32 10.50
CA LEU A 119 -4.40 6.41 11.61
C LEU A 119 -4.33 4.93 11.18
N ILE A 120 -4.81 4.60 9.98
CA ILE A 120 -4.73 3.24 9.44
C ILE A 120 -3.27 2.83 9.24
N GLU A 121 -2.48 3.70 8.61
CA GLU A 121 -1.04 3.46 8.40
C GLU A 121 -0.29 3.32 9.73
N LEU A 122 -0.66 4.12 10.75
CA LEU A 122 -0.09 4.00 12.09
C LEU A 122 -0.43 2.66 12.74
N ILE A 123 -1.71 2.24 12.65
CA ILE A 123 -2.15 0.93 13.17
C ILE A 123 -1.44 -0.20 12.42
N GLN A 124 -1.20 -0.07 11.12
CA GLN A 124 -0.46 -1.06 10.35
C GLN A 124 1.02 -1.07 10.71
N ALA A 125 1.64 0.09 10.98
CA ALA A 125 3.02 0.18 11.43
C ALA A 125 3.22 -0.45 12.80
N GLU A 126 2.38 -0.10 13.79
CA GLU A 126 2.51 -0.59 15.17
C GLU A 126 1.97 -2.01 15.35
N GLY A 127 1.00 -2.41 14.53
CA GLY A 127 0.38 -3.71 14.59
C GLY A 127 1.25 -4.79 13.96
N ALA A 128 1.30 -5.96 14.57
CA ALA A 128 1.80 -7.19 13.94
C ALA A 128 0.83 -7.71 12.86
N MET A 129 0.31 -6.81 12.02
CA MET A 129 -0.67 -7.08 10.96
C MET A 129 -0.02 -7.66 9.70
N GLY A 130 1.31 -7.85 9.70
CA GLY A 130 2.06 -8.35 8.55
C GLY A 130 2.04 -7.39 7.35
N ARG A 131 1.80 -6.09 7.58
CA ARG A 131 1.82 -5.03 6.57
C ARG A 131 2.74 -3.92 7.04
N ALA A 132 3.65 -3.47 6.18
CA ALA A 132 4.43 -2.26 6.45
C ALA A 132 3.57 -1.03 6.08
N CYS A 133 3.66 0.03 6.89
CA CYS A 133 3.13 1.34 6.52
C CYS A 133 3.83 1.86 5.27
N SER A 134 3.12 2.56 4.38
CA SER A 134 3.70 3.21 3.21
C SER A 134 3.14 4.59 2.96
N ALA A 135 4.03 5.55 2.69
CA ALA A 135 3.66 6.90 2.26
C ALA A 135 2.81 6.88 0.99
N THR A 136 3.01 5.90 0.10
CA THR A 136 2.18 5.73 -1.11
C THR A 136 0.74 5.39 -0.77
N ASP A 137 0.52 4.49 0.18
CA ASP A 137 -0.83 4.08 0.61
C ASP A 137 -1.52 5.20 1.40
N LEU A 138 -0.78 5.92 2.26
CA LEU A 138 -1.25 7.11 2.95
C LEU A 138 -1.82 8.14 1.98
N VAL A 139 -1.05 8.47 0.94
CA VAL A 139 -1.43 9.46 -0.07
C VAL A 139 -2.57 8.93 -0.95
N ALA A 140 -2.54 7.66 -1.36
CA ALA A 140 -3.60 7.04 -2.14
C ALA A 140 -4.97 7.09 -1.45
N ASN A 141 -5.02 6.70 -0.17
CA ASN A 141 -6.22 6.76 0.66
C ASN A 141 -6.75 8.21 0.78
N ALA A 142 -5.85 9.17 1.04
CA ALA A 142 -6.19 10.58 1.12
C ALA A 142 -6.72 11.12 -0.23
N THR A 143 -6.11 10.76 -1.35
CA THR A 143 -6.57 11.11 -2.69
C THR A 143 -7.97 10.55 -2.97
N GLY A 144 -8.21 9.27 -2.68
CA GLY A 144 -9.53 8.65 -2.77
C GLY A 144 -10.57 9.38 -1.94
N ALA A 145 -10.24 9.70 -0.70
CA ALA A 145 -11.11 10.46 0.19
C ALA A 145 -11.50 11.82 -0.39
N LEU A 146 -10.52 12.61 -0.86
CA LEU A 146 -10.75 13.92 -1.46
C LEU A 146 -11.60 13.85 -2.73
N ILE A 147 -11.36 12.86 -3.60
CA ILE A 147 -12.18 12.60 -4.80
C ILE A 147 -13.64 12.31 -4.39
N GLY A 148 -13.83 11.44 -3.39
CA GLY A 148 -15.14 11.13 -2.85
C GLY A 148 -15.86 12.35 -2.29
N VAL A 149 -15.17 13.17 -1.49
CA VAL A 149 -15.72 14.42 -0.94
C VAL A 149 -16.12 15.37 -2.06
N ALA A 150 -15.26 15.59 -3.06
CA ALA A 150 -15.54 16.45 -4.20
C ALA A 150 -16.79 15.98 -4.96
N GLY A 151 -16.90 14.67 -5.24
CA GLY A 151 -18.10 14.09 -5.86
C GLY A 151 -19.35 14.32 -5.02
N GLY A 152 -19.26 14.18 -3.70
CA GLY A 152 -20.38 14.39 -2.78
C GLY A 152 -20.85 15.86 -2.75
N VAL A 153 -19.90 16.80 -2.82
CA VAL A 153 -20.17 18.24 -2.91
C VAL A 153 -20.88 18.57 -4.22
N VAL A 154 -20.32 18.16 -5.36
CA VAL A 154 -20.93 18.36 -6.69
C VAL A 154 -22.35 17.80 -6.71
N ARG A 155 -22.54 16.62 -6.13
CA ARG A 155 -23.83 15.94 -6.10
C ARG A 155 -24.86 16.58 -5.17
N SER A 156 -24.42 17.20 -4.08
CA SER A 156 -25.27 17.98 -3.19
C SER A 156 -25.70 19.28 -3.85
N HIS A 157 -24.74 19.96 -4.50
CA HIS A 157 -24.98 21.21 -5.20
C HIS A 157 -25.96 21.05 -6.37
N SER A 158 -25.79 20.00 -7.18
CA SER A 158 -26.71 19.71 -8.30
C SER A 158 -28.14 19.36 -7.90
N ARG A 159 -28.40 19.07 -6.61
CA ARG A 159 -29.74 18.87 -6.06
C ARG A 159 -30.29 20.08 -5.31
N GLY A 160 -29.65 21.25 -5.42
CA GLY A 160 -30.07 22.46 -4.70
C GLY A 160 -30.05 22.30 -3.19
N ARG A 161 -29.25 21.35 -2.67
CA ARG A 161 -29.11 21.15 -1.23
C ARG A 161 -28.07 22.12 -0.73
N GLU A 162 -28.53 23.17 -0.05
CA GLU A 162 -27.63 24.10 0.65
C GLU A 162 -26.73 23.33 1.63
N ALA A 163 -25.42 23.58 1.52
CA ALA A 163 -24.45 23.12 2.49
C ALA A 163 -24.73 23.84 3.82
N GLY A 164 -25.46 23.18 4.71
CA GLY A 164 -25.87 23.75 5.99
C GLY A 164 -24.67 24.26 6.78
N ARG A 165 -24.74 25.49 7.28
CA ARG A 165 -23.76 26.13 8.18
C ARG A 165 -22.29 25.95 7.75
N TRP A 166 -21.97 26.21 6.48
CA TRP A 166 -20.60 26.09 5.92
C TRP A 166 -19.51 26.73 6.80
N LYS A 167 -19.77 27.90 7.40
CA LYS A 167 -18.82 28.57 8.32
C LYS A 167 -18.45 27.69 9.52
N SER A 168 -19.43 27.00 10.08
CA SER A 168 -19.22 26.10 11.22
C SER A 168 -18.48 24.83 10.78
N ASP A 169 -18.76 24.33 9.57
CA ASP A 169 -18.04 23.18 9.02
C ASP A 169 -16.57 23.51 8.74
N VAL A 170 -16.28 24.69 8.17
CA VAL A 170 -14.90 25.15 7.96
C VAL A 170 -14.16 25.31 9.30
N LEU A 171 -14.79 25.92 10.30
CA LEU A 171 -14.17 26.12 11.61
C LEU A 171 -13.87 24.79 12.30
N TRP A 172 -14.87 23.91 12.42
CA TRP A 172 -14.70 22.62 13.11
C TRP A 172 -13.85 21.64 12.32
N GLY A 173 -14.09 21.52 11.01
CA GLY A 173 -13.33 20.65 10.13
C GLY A 173 -11.88 21.10 9.98
N GLY A 174 -11.64 22.41 9.87
CA GLY A 174 -10.29 22.97 9.86
C GLY A 174 -9.56 22.78 11.17
N GLY A 175 -10.22 23.05 12.31
CA GLY A 175 -9.66 22.78 13.63
C GLY A 175 -9.32 21.30 13.84
N LEU A 176 -10.22 20.41 13.42
CA LEU A 176 -9.99 18.96 13.45
C LEU A 176 -8.81 18.55 12.58
N ALA A 177 -8.71 19.08 11.36
CA ALA A 177 -7.61 18.78 10.45
C ALA A 177 -6.25 19.21 11.03
N VAL A 178 -6.16 20.43 11.57
CA VAL A 178 -4.91 20.97 12.15
C VAL A 178 -4.51 20.18 13.39
N LEU A 179 -5.43 20.01 14.35
CA LEU A 179 -5.14 19.29 15.59
C LEU A 179 -4.85 17.81 15.31
N GLY A 180 -5.64 17.17 14.47
CA GLY A 180 -5.45 15.78 14.09
C GLY A 180 -4.13 15.57 13.36
N ALA A 181 -3.75 16.44 12.42
CA ALA A 181 -2.48 16.33 11.71
C ALA A 181 -1.30 16.49 12.67
N PHE A 182 -1.39 17.43 13.61
CA PHE A 182 -0.37 17.61 14.64
C PHE A 182 -0.22 16.35 15.51
N VAL A 183 -1.33 15.78 15.98
CA VAL A 183 -1.33 14.56 16.80
C VAL A 183 -0.78 13.38 16.01
N VAL A 184 -1.32 13.09 14.83
CA VAL A 184 -0.89 11.97 13.99
C VAL A 184 0.60 12.11 13.66
N THR A 185 1.05 13.28 13.21
CA THR A 185 2.47 13.50 12.90
C THR A 185 3.37 13.34 14.13
N GLY A 186 2.93 13.82 15.29
CA GLY A 186 3.66 13.65 16.55
C GLY A 186 3.80 12.18 16.95
N VAL A 187 2.73 11.39 16.81
CA VAL A 187 2.75 9.95 17.10
C VAL A 187 3.64 9.21 16.11
N PHE A 188 3.52 9.46 14.80
CA PHE A 188 4.40 8.87 13.78
C PHE A 188 5.87 9.14 14.09
N ARG A 189 6.24 10.39 14.41
CA ARG A 189 7.63 10.74 14.72
C ARG A 189 8.19 10.08 15.98
N THR A 190 7.33 9.66 16.91
CA THR A 190 7.75 9.09 18.20
C THR A 190 7.67 7.57 18.22
N SER A 191 6.82 6.98 17.39
CA SER A 191 6.46 5.57 17.46
C SER A 191 6.87 4.77 16.22
N VAL A 192 7.22 5.43 15.12
CA VAL A 192 7.51 4.79 13.84
C VAL A 192 8.91 5.16 13.35
N GLU A 193 9.73 4.14 13.09
CA GLU A 193 11.05 4.28 12.49
C GLU A 193 10.89 4.42 10.97
N PRO A 194 11.39 5.51 10.35
CA PRO A 194 11.36 5.64 8.90
C PRO A 194 12.30 4.63 8.26
N TYR A 195 11.82 3.97 7.21
CA TYR A 195 12.59 3.02 6.41
C TYR A 195 12.42 3.35 4.93
N VAL A 196 13.48 3.08 4.18
CA VAL A 196 13.45 3.14 2.72
C VAL A 196 13.86 1.75 2.24
N PRO A 197 13.01 1.05 1.45
CA PRO A 197 13.33 -0.26 0.92
C PRO A 197 14.69 -0.29 0.24
N LEU A 198 15.46 -1.36 0.45
CA LEU A 198 16.77 -1.52 -0.21
C LEU A 198 16.65 -1.35 -1.72
N SER A 199 15.58 -1.86 -2.35
CA SER A 199 15.31 -1.72 -3.79
C SER A 199 15.17 -0.28 -4.29
N GLU A 200 14.86 0.67 -3.40
CA GLU A 200 14.59 2.08 -3.72
C GLU A 200 15.71 3.01 -3.19
N ARG A 201 16.74 2.45 -2.55
CA ARG A 201 17.91 3.20 -2.08
C ARG A 201 18.77 3.58 -3.29
N ASP A 202 19.12 4.87 -3.40
CA ASP A 202 20.04 5.36 -4.42
C ASP A 202 21.29 4.48 -4.49
N GLY A 203 21.56 3.90 -5.66
CA GLY A 203 22.66 2.96 -5.89
C GLY A 203 22.24 1.49 -5.94
N VAL A 204 21.24 1.04 -5.17
CA VAL A 204 20.78 -0.36 -5.21
C VAL A 204 19.91 -0.62 -6.43
N GLN A 205 19.05 0.32 -6.84
CA GLN A 205 18.29 0.18 -8.08
C GLN A 205 19.20 0.24 -9.32
N ALA A 206 20.22 1.10 -9.28
CA ALA A 206 21.26 1.14 -10.30
C ALA A 206 22.05 -0.17 -10.33
N HIS A 207 22.36 -0.75 -9.16
CA HIS A 207 23.01 -2.05 -9.02
C HIS A 207 22.13 -3.21 -9.52
N ALA A 208 20.83 -3.21 -9.19
CA ALA A 208 19.87 -4.21 -9.64
C ALA A 208 19.67 -4.17 -11.16
N HIS A 209 19.51 -2.97 -11.74
CA HIS A 209 19.51 -2.81 -13.20
C HIS A 209 20.84 -3.19 -13.84
N ALA A 210 21.96 -2.86 -13.20
CA ALA A 210 23.27 -3.24 -13.70
C ALA A 210 23.51 -4.74 -13.66
N LEU A 211 22.82 -5.49 -12.78
CA LEU A 211 22.88 -6.95 -12.67
C LEU A 211 21.72 -7.68 -13.37
N GLU A 212 20.78 -6.95 -13.97
CA GLU A 212 19.60 -7.53 -14.61
C GLU A 212 20.02 -8.48 -15.74
N GLY A 213 19.68 -9.77 -15.60
CA GLY A 213 20.05 -10.83 -16.57
C GLY A 213 21.41 -11.49 -16.34
N SER A 214 22.19 -11.07 -15.34
CA SER A 214 23.47 -11.69 -15.00
C SER A 214 23.32 -13.14 -14.53
N ASP A 215 22.31 -13.44 -13.71
CA ASP A 215 22.01 -14.80 -13.24
C ASP A 215 21.65 -15.77 -14.37
N ALA A 216 20.80 -15.30 -15.30
CA ALA A 216 20.40 -16.09 -16.46
C ALA A 216 21.60 -16.41 -17.35
N TRP A 217 22.44 -15.40 -17.61
CA TRP A 217 23.64 -15.57 -18.41
C TRP A 217 24.67 -16.52 -17.76
N ILE A 218 24.95 -16.38 -16.46
CA ILE A 218 25.93 -17.25 -15.81
C ILE A 218 25.41 -18.69 -15.69
N ALA A 219 24.09 -18.88 -15.51
CA ALA A 219 23.47 -20.21 -15.54
C ALA A 219 23.55 -20.87 -16.93
N GLU A 220 23.30 -20.11 -18.00
CA GLU A 220 23.48 -20.58 -19.38
C GLU A 220 24.94 -20.95 -19.64
N THR A 221 25.87 -20.10 -19.18
CA THR A 221 27.32 -20.36 -19.30
C THR A 221 27.74 -21.63 -18.54
N VAL A 222 27.18 -21.88 -17.36
CA VAL A 222 27.40 -23.14 -16.61
C VAL A 222 26.91 -24.34 -17.41
N ALA A 223 25.73 -24.25 -18.03
CA ALA A 223 25.19 -25.33 -18.86
C ALA A 223 26.04 -25.59 -20.12
N GLU A 224 26.58 -24.54 -20.73
CA GLU A 224 27.47 -24.65 -21.90
C GLU A 224 28.84 -25.25 -21.55
N VAL A 225 29.43 -24.84 -20.41
CA VAL A 225 30.78 -25.24 -20.04
C VAL A 225 30.79 -26.59 -19.33
N CYS A 226 29.84 -26.86 -18.44
CA CYS A 226 29.81 -28.02 -17.55
C CYS A 226 28.70 -29.02 -17.86
N GLY A 227 27.86 -28.72 -18.85
CA GLY A 227 26.75 -29.58 -19.28
C GLY A 227 25.42 -29.22 -18.61
N ALA A 228 24.33 -29.46 -19.33
CA ALA A 228 22.97 -29.04 -18.93
C ALA A 228 22.43 -29.72 -17.65
N GLU A 229 23.06 -30.78 -17.17
CA GLU A 229 22.64 -31.51 -15.96
C GLU A 229 23.21 -30.90 -14.67
N VAL A 230 24.19 -29.99 -14.77
CA VAL A 230 24.85 -29.38 -13.62
C VAL A 230 23.97 -28.28 -13.02
N ARG A 231 23.63 -28.42 -11.73
CA ARG A 231 22.81 -27.45 -11.00
C ARG A 231 23.65 -26.35 -10.38
N VAL A 232 23.25 -25.10 -10.63
CA VAL A 232 23.74 -23.92 -9.92
C VAL A 232 23.11 -23.90 -8.53
N ARG A 233 23.95 -23.83 -7.50
CA ARG A 233 23.50 -23.76 -6.10
C ARG A 233 23.28 -22.32 -5.64
N GLU A 234 24.19 -21.45 -6.02
CA GLU A 234 24.23 -20.06 -5.58
C GLU A 234 24.90 -19.21 -6.65
N VAL A 235 24.41 -17.98 -6.81
CA VAL A 235 25.04 -16.96 -7.65
C VAL A 235 25.35 -15.76 -6.78
N VAL A 236 26.60 -15.31 -6.80
CA VAL A 236 27.06 -14.13 -6.05
C VAL A 236 27.72 -13.17 -7.03
N SER A 237 27.37 -11.89 -6.90
CA SER A 237 27.91 -10.82 -7.73
C SER A 237 28.71 -9.83 -6.88
N VAL A 238 29.95 -9.56 -7.27
CA VAL A 238 30.84 -8.62 -6.57
C VAL A 238 31.32 -7.56 -7.54
N GLU A 239 31.16 -6.29 -7.19
CA GLU A 239 31.70 -5.19 -7.99
C GLU A 239 33.23 -5.11 -7.88
N ARG A 240 33.91 -5.00 -9.03
CA ARG A 240 35.34 -4.75 -9.14
C ARG A 240 35.63 -3.81 -10.30
N ASP A 241 36.23 -2.66 -10.00
CA ASP A 241 36.65 -1.66 -10.99
C ASP A 241 35.52 -1.22 -11.95
N GLY A 242 34.32 -1.00 -11.41
CA GLY A 242 33.15 -0.58 -12.21
C GLY A 242 32.52 -1.68 -13.08
N ARG A 243 32.89 -2.94 -12.85
CA ARG A 243 32.30 -4.13 -13.49
C ARG A 243 31.85 -5.13 -12.43
N TYR A 244 31.01 -6.08 -12.82
CA TYR A 244 30.52 -7.11 -11.90
C TYR A 244 31.19 -8.44 -12.19
N LEU A 245 31.78 -9.03 -11.17
CA LEU A 245 32.28 -10.40 -11.20
C LEU A 245 31.18 -11.31 -10.64
N VAL A 246 30.55 -12.08 -11.52
CA VAL A 246 29.45 -12.98 -11.21
C VAL A 246 30.02 -14.39 -11.04
N THR A 247 29.75 -15.01 -9.90
CA THR A 247 30.25 -16.34 -9.54
C THR A 247 29.07 -17.28 -9.32
N ALA A 248 28.95 -18.30 -10.16
CA ALA A 248 28.01 -19.39 -9.99
C ALA A 248 28.72 -20.58 -9.32
N SER A 249 28.27 -20.94 -8.12
CA SER A 249 28.77 -22.10 -7.39
C SER A 249 28.02 -23.35 -7.84
N THR A 250 28.75 -24.38 -8.30
CA THR A 250 28.18 -25.65 -8.74
C THR A 250 28.75 -26.82 -7.94
N GLU A 251 28.26 -28.04 -8.19
CA GLU A 251 28.80 -29.25 -7.55
C GLU A 251 30.21 -29.61 -8.06
N LEU A 252 30.59 -29.09 -9.22
CA LEU A 252 31.89 -29.33 -9.88
C LEU A 252 32.90 -28.20 -9.62
N GLY A 253 32.48 -27.14 -8.94
CA GLY A 253 33.28 -25.96 -8.62
C GLY A 253 32.66 -24.67 -9.16
N ASP A 254 33.41 -23.57 -9.03
CA ASP A 254 32.90 -22.24 -9.31
C ASP A 254 33.15 -21.86 -10.77
N VAL A 255 32.11 -21.35 -11.42
CA VAL A 255 32.17 -20.70 -12.73
C VAL A 255 32.08 -19.19 -12.51
N VAL A 256 33.11 -18.47 -12.92
CA VAL A 256 33.25 -17.03 -12.69
C VAL A 256 33.30 -16.30 -14.02
N GLY A 257 32.53 -15.23 -14.13
CA GLY A 257 32.47 -14.41 -15.34
C GLY A 257 32.28 -12.93 -15.07
N TRP A 258 32.70 -12.10 -16.03
CA TRP A 258 32.52 -10.65 -16.01
C TRP A 258 31.22 -10.25 -16.71
N TRP A 259 30.48 -9.38 -16.03
CA TRP A 259 29.25 -8.75 -16.48
C TRP A 259 29.43 -7.22 -16.52
N PRO A 260 28.91 -6.51 -17.55
CA PRO A 260 27.96 -6.96 -18.59
C PRO A 260 28.59 -7.55 -19.86
N GLU A 261 29.92 -7.68 -19.92
CA GLU A 261 30.62 -8.11 -21.14
C GLU A 261 30.42 -9.59 -21.51
N LYS A 262 29.75 -10.36 -20.64
CA LYS A 262 29.48 -11.78 -20.81
C LYS A 262 30.76 -12.59 -21.06
N ARG A 263 31.83 -12.26 -20.35
CA ARG A 263 33.15 -12.87 -20.56
C ARG A 263 33.52 -13.81 -19.41
N LEU A 264 33.71 -15.09 -19.73
CA LEU A 264 34.19 -16.07 -18.77
C LEU A 264 35.60 -15.71 -18.25
N ALA A 265 35.78 -15.72 -16.95
CA ALA A 265 37.04 -15.44 -16.27
C ALA A 265 37.70 -16.74 -15.76
N GLN A 266 36.89 -17.65 -15.22
CA GLN A 266 37.34 -18.91 -14.66
C GLN A 266 36.25 -19.96 -14.80
N ALA A 267 36.64 -21.19 -15.10
CA ALA A 267 35.79 -22.37 -15.02
C ALA A 267 36.58 -23.52 -14.36
N PRO A 268 35.89 -24.52 -13.78
CA PRO A 268 36.53 -25.72 -13.27
C PRO A 268 37.31 -26.45 -14.37
N LYS A 269 38.42 -27.09 -14.01
CA LYS A 269 39.20 -27.93 -14.95
C LYS A 269 38.48 -29.22 -15.33
N VAL A 270 37.47 -29.61 -14.55
CA VAL A 270 36.66 -30.81 -14.76
C VAL A 270 35.21 -30.34 -14.86
N CYS A 271 34.93 -29.84 -16.04
CA CYS A 271 33.65 -29.68 -16.69
C CYS A 271 33.85 -30.39 -18.04
#